data_AF-A0A7J6EBD5-F1
#
_entry.id   AF-A0A7J6EBD5-F1
#
_cell.length_a   1.000
_cell.length_b   1.000
_cell.length_c   1.000
_cell.angle_alpha   90.00
_cell.angle_beta   90.00
_cell.angle_gamma   90.00
#
_symmetry.space_group_name_H-M   'P 1'
#
loop_
_entity.id
_entity.type
_entity.pdbx_description
1 polymer ?
#
loop_
_entity_poly.entity_id
_entity_poly.type
_entity_poly.pdbx_seq_one_letter_code
_entity_poly.pdbx_strand_id
1 'polypeptide(L)'
;MAAIPGVSFAFSSKPCGKRRPLSASLPFSHSLSFLRTTTTKPVFSSFDSLNLSTPRLSGTVSAVVSQENVTGSSSSGTDVFKLTYLEGNSWLWEVGGVTLLVDPILVGNLDFGIPWLYDAAKKFLRSFQLSDLPEIDCLLITQSLDDHCHLKTLNPLSAKYPNLRTTYLEPGQSYVIEASNGNKVRVQATAGPVLGPPWQRPENGYLVTSPRDQLTLYYEPHCVYNKSSLEKEKADIVITPVIKQLLPNFTLVSGQEDAVQLAKLLQSKFVVPMKNGDLDSKGLLASLVQSEGTIQSFKDLLFKELPDAQILEPTAGVPLEIHAP
;
A
#
# COMPACT_ATOMS: atom_id res chain seq x y z
N MET A 1 -17.02 2.92 22.17
CA MET A 1 -16.98 3.94 21.11
C MET A 1 -18.40 4.27 20.71
N ALA A 2 -18.77 5.53 20.82
CA ALA A 2 -20.13 6.02 20.57
C ALA A 2 -20.46 5.93 19.08
N ALA A 3 -21.64 5.36 18.77
CA ALA A 3 -22.23 5.35 17.45
C ALA A 3 -22.73 6.76 17.12
N ILE A 4 -22.36 7.29 15.95
CA ILE A 4 -22.94 8.51 15.39
C ILE A 4 -24.13 8.11 14.50
N PRO A 5 -25.32 8.71 14.64
CA PRO A 5 -26.52 8.31 13.92
C PRO A 5 -26.69 9.03 12.57
N GLY A 6 -27.18 8.30 11.58
CA GLY A 6 -28.27 8.74 10.71
C GLY A 6 -27.94 9.59 9.48
N VAL A 7 -27.70 8.93 8.33
CA VAL A 7 -28.17 9.41 7.03
C VAL A 7 -28.99 8.28 6.41
N SER A 8 -30.30 8.47 6.29
CA SER A 8 -31.23 7.51 5.72
C SER A 8 -31.27 7.71 4.20
N PHE A 9 -30.93 6.66 3.44
CA PHE A 9 -31.29 6.56 2.03
C PHE A 9 -32.40 5.52 1.88
N ALA A 10 -33.54 5.96 1.35
CA ALA A 10 -34.66 5.10 1.02
C ALA A 10 -34.34 4.27 -0.21
N PHE A 11 -34.33 2.94 -0.07
CA PHE A 11 -34.41 2.02 -1.20
C PHE A 11 -35.57 1.05 -0.98
N SER A 12 -36.48 1.05 -1.95
CA SER A 12 -37.60 0.12 -2.07
C SER A 12 -37.11 -1.16 -2.75
N SER A 13 -37.16 -2.29 -2.04
CA SER A 13 -37.02 -3.62 -2.65
C SER A 13 -38.08 -4.56 -2.07
N LYS A 14 -38.97 -5.06 -2.94
CA LYS A 14 -39.94 -6.12 -2.61
C LYS A 14 -39.21 -7.47 -2.45
N PRO A 15 -39.70 -8.39 -1.59
CA PRO A 15 -38.95 -9.56 -1.15
C PRO A 15 -39.21 -10.78 -2.04
N CYS A 16 -38.20 -11.63 -2.20
CA CYS A 16 -38.41 -12.99 -2.69
C CYS A 16 -37.58 -14.01 -1.91
N GLY A 17 -38.27 -14.98 -1.31
CA GLY A 17 -37.87 -16.39 -1.32
C GLY A 17 -36.89 -16.89 -0.27
N LYS A 18 -37.42 -17.36 0.86
CA LYS A 18 -36.77 -18.25 1.85
C LYS A 18 -36.14 -19.50 1.20
N ARG A 19 -34.99 -19.94 1.72
CA ARG A 19 -34.69 -21.37 2.02
C ARG A 19 -33.43 -21.52 2.89
N ARG A 20 -33.61 -22.19 4.03
CA ARG A 20 -32.64 -22.94 4.85
C ARG A 20 -33.30 -24.31 5.07
N PRO A 21 -32.63 -25.32 5.66
CA PRO A 21 -31.19 -25.55 5.87
C PRO A 21 -30.80 -26.94 5.34
N LEU A 22 -29.57 -27.42 5.59
CA LEU A 22 -29.34 -28.80 6.03
C LEU A 22 -27.95 -28.97 6.64
N SER A 23 -27.96 -29.67 7.76
CA SER A 23 -26.88 -30.10 8.64
C SER A 23 -26.06 -31.26 8.06
N ALA A 24 -24.77 -31.33 8.41
CA ALA A 24 -24.14 -32.61 8.73
C ALA A 24 -22.93 -32.38 9.64
N SER A 25 -22.80 -33.27 10.61
CA SER A 25 -21.97 -33.19 11.80
C SER A 25 -20.97 -34.35 11.83
N LEU A 26 -19.80 -34.09 12.43
CA LEU A 26 -18.85 -35.02 13.09
C LEU A 26 -17.96 -35.90 12.18
N PRO A 27 -16.93 -36.54 12.75
CA PRO A 27 -15.85 -35.99 13.59
C PRO A 27 -14.47 -36.50 13.09
N PHE A 28 -13.33 -35.99 13.59
CA PHE A 28 -12.20 -36.87 13.90
C PHE A 28 -11.21 -36.19 14.84
N SER A 29 -10.93 -36.95 15.90
CA SER A 29 -10.04 -36.75 17.03
C SER A 29 -8.57 -36.85 16.66
N HIS A 30 -7.71 -36.02 17.26
CA HIS A 30 -6.34 -36.43 17.55
C HIS A 30 -5.85 -35.95 18.94
N SER A 31 -5.50 -36.98 19.70
CA SER A 31 -4.79 -37.10 20.97
C SER A 31 -3.76 -36.02 21.28
N LEU A 32 -3.84 -35.50 22.51
CA LEU A 32 -2.75 -34.91 23.26
C LEU A 32 -1.75 -36.01 23.65
N SER A 33 -0.46 -35.81 23.37
CA SER A 33 0.61 -36.54 24.04
C SER A 33 1.61 -35.55 24.64
N PHE A 34 1.58 -35.51 25.97
CA PHE A 34 2.67 -35.05 26.82
C PHE A 34 3.91 -35.90 26.57
N LEU A 35 5.07 -35.28 26.38
CA LEU A 35 6.37 -35.85 26.77
C LEU A 35 7.33 -34.75 27.20
N ARG A 36 8.15 -35.12 28.18
CA ARG A 36 8.83 -34.30 29.17
C ARG A 36 10.30 -34.12 28.75
N THR A 37 10.80 -32.89 28.93
CA THR A 37 12.17 -32.50 29.33
C THR A 37 13.39 -33.18 28.69
N THR A 38 14.26 -32.38 28.08
CA THR A 38 15.68 -32.29 28.50
C THR A 38 16.24 -30.88 28.30
N THR A 39 16.92 -30.45 29.36
CA THR A 39 17.59 -29.17 29.55
C THR A 39 18.93 -29.17 28.82
N THR A 40 19.21 -28.19 27.96
CA THR A 40 20.58 -27.85 27.57
C THR A 40 20.77 -26.34 27.64
N LYS A 41 21.75 -25.91 28.43
CA LYS A 41 22.16 -24.51 28.62
C LYS A 41 22.94 -24.04 27.39
N PRO A 42 22.78 -22.81 26.90
CA PRO A 42 23.83 -22.17 26.12
C PRO A 42 24.77 -21.41 27.06
N VAL A 43 26.05 -21.62 26.81
CA VAL A 43 27.20 -20.97 27.44
C VAL A 43 27.22 -19.49 27.03
N PHE A 44 27.35 -18.62 28.03
CA PHE A 44 27.68 -17.20 27.86
C PHE A 44 29.09 -17.07 27.28
N SER A 45 29.24 -16.39 26.15
CA SER A 45 30.51 -15.80 25.73
C SER A 45 30.32 -14.29 25.60
N SER A 46 30.81 -13.56 26.59
CA SER A 46 31.04 -12.12 26.52
C SER A 46 32.08 -11.85 25.43
N PHE A 47 31.76 -10.96 24.49
CA PHE A 47 32.77 -10.27 23.73
C PHE A 47 32.55 -8.77 23.86
N ASP A 48 33.65 -8.13 24.27
CA ASP A 48 33.77 -6.74 24.61
C ASP A 48 33.43 -5.80 23.47
N SER A 49 32.78 -4.72 23.87
CA SER A 49 32.55 -3.50 23.12
C SER A 49 33.86 -2.88 22.64
N LEU A 50 34.00 -2.67 21.32
CA LEU A 50 34.95 -1.72 20.77
C LEU A 50 34.20 -0.57 20.10
N ASN A 51 34.32 0.59 20.75
CA ASN A 51 33.87 1.90 20.29
C ASN A 51 34.54 2.25 18.95
N LEU A 52 33.74 2.58 17.93
CA LEU A 52 34.22 3.26 16.74
C LEU A 52 33.50 4.60 16.59
N SER A 53 34.29 5.67 16.74
CA SER A 53 33.90 7.07 16.67
C SER A 53 33.45 7.46 15.27
N THR A 54 32.26 8.06 15.14
CA THR A 54 31.78 8.70 13.90
C THR A 54 31.96 10.21 13.97
N PRO A 55 32.45 10.89 12.91
CA PRO A 55 32.37 12.34 12.82
C PRO A 55 31.01 12.74 12.25
N ARG A 56 30.37 13.71 12.93
CA ARG A 56 29.16 14.40 12.48
C ARG A 56 29.47 15.24 11.24
N LEU A 57 28.71 15.03 10.16
CA LEU A 57 28.55 16.01 9.09
C LEU A 57 27.08 16.41 9.05
N SER A 58 26.81 17.61 9.57
CA SER A 58 25.56 18.33 9.40
C SER A 58 25.56 18.91 7.99
N GLY A 59 24.78 18.29 7.09
CA GLY A 59 24.50 18.81 5.76
C GLY A 59 23.03 19.17 5.66
N THR A 60 22.72 20.46 5.80
CA THR A 60 21.42 21.01 5.44
C THR A 60 21.27 20.93 3.92
N VAL A 61 20.41 20.05 3.43
CA VAL A 61 20.07 19.97 2.00
C VAL A 61 18.88 20.90 1.75
N SER A 62 19.18 22.08 1.22
CA SER A 62 18.17 22.95 0.59
C SER A 62 17.91 22.43 -0.82
N ALA A 63 16.71 21.93 -1.08
CA ALA A 63 16.25 21.65 -2.43
C ALA A 63 16.04 22.98 -3.17
N VAL A 64 16.97 23.31 -4.06
CA VAL A 64 16.84 24.43 -4.99
C VAL A 64 15.96 23.97 -6.14
N VAL A 65 14.75 24.49 -6.22
CA VAL A 65 13.87 24.35 -7.39
C VAL A 65 14.51 25.14 -8.53
N SER A 66 15.03 24.43 -9.53
CA SER A 66 15.36 25.02 -10.82
C SER A 66 14.06 25.11 -11.62
N GLN A 67 13.65 26.34 -11.95
CA GLN A 67 12.65 26.58 -12.98
C GLN A 67 13.25 26.18 -14.33
N GLU A 68 12.85 25.03 -14.86
CA GLU A 68 13.05 24.74 -16.28
C GLU A 68 11.90 25.32 -17.10
N ASN A 69 12.30 26.02 -18.16
CA ASN A 69 11.44 26.72 -19.09
C ASN A 69 10.46 25.78 -19.79
N VAL A 70 9.24 26.28 -19.96
CA VAL A 70 8.22 25.71 -20.85
C VAL A 70 8.73 25.77 -22.29
N THR A 71 9.30 24.67 -22.77
CA THR A 71 9.44 24.37 -24.18
C THR A 71 8.67 23.09 -24.45
N GLY A 72 7.61 23.22 -25.25
CA GLY A 72 6.70 22.13 -25.61
C GLY A 72 7.46 20.91 -26.11
N SER A 73 7.50 19.87 -25.28
CA SER A 73 8.01 18.58 -25.67
C SER A 73 6.91 17.85 -26.43
N SER A 74 7.14 17.66 -27.73
CA SER A 74 6.43 16.71 -28.57
C SER A 74 6.31 15.39 -27.82
N SER A 75 5.06 14.98 -27.51
CA SER A 75 4.76 13.74 -26.80
C SER A 75 5.51 12.58 -27.44
N SER A 76 6.46 11.99 -26.71
CA SER A 76 6.93 10.65 -27.04
C SER A 76 5.70 9.75 -27.13
N GLY A 77 5.66 8.91 -28.16
CA GLY A 77 4.56 7.98 -28.45
C GLY A 77 4.28 6.91 -27.38
N THR A 78 4.90 7.03 -26.20
CA THR A 78 4.96 6.04 -25.13
C THR A 78 4.37 6.58 -23.83
N ASP A 79 3.48 5.81 -23.21
CA ASP A 79 2.93 6.12 -21.90
C ASP A 79 4.00 5.94 -20.82
N VAL A 80 3.91 6.75 -19.78
CA VAL A 80 4.85 6.78 -18.66
C VAL A 80 4.06 6.88 -17.37
N PHE A 81 4.45 6.06 -16.39
CA PHE A 81 4.09 6.24 -14.99
C PHE A 81 5.26 6.87 -14.25
N LYS A 82 4.99 7.94 -13.49
CA LYS A 82 5.94 8.50 -12.55
C LYS A 82 5.41 8.27 -11.14
N LEU A 83 6.12 7.46 -10.37
CA LEU A 83 5.70 6.94 -9.06
C LEU A 83 6.60 7.52 -7.98
N THR A 84 6.04 8.32 -7.09
CA THR A 84 6.77 8.86 -5.93
C THR A 84 6.27 8.19 -4.67
N TYR A 85 7.15 7.42 -4.02
CA TYR A 85 6.83 6.80 -2.74
C TYR A 85 6.92 7.82 -1.62
N LEU A 86 5.86 7.95 -0.83
CA LEU A 86 5.79 8.92 0.26
C LEU A 86 5.92 8.27 1.65
N GLU A 87 6.39 7.02 1.75
CA GLU A 87 6.48 6.20 2.98
C GLU A 87 5.12 5.75 3.54
N GLY A 88 5.10 4.60 4.23
CA GLY A 88 3.85 3.96 4.65
C GLY A 88 3.11 3.39 3.43
N ASN A 89 1.79 3.55 3.40
CA ASN A 89 0.96 3.27 2.23
C ASN A 89 0.85 4.47 1.28
N SER A 90 1.49 5.61 1.58
CA SER A 90 1.31 6.85 0.84
C SER A 90 2.08 6.89 -0.48
N TRP A 91 1.41 7.29 -1.55
CA TRP A 91 2.00 7.49 -2.87
C TRP A 91 1.46 8.72 -3.59
N LEU A 92 2.30 9.25 -4.48
CA LEU A 92 1.89 10.19 -5.52
C LEU A 92 2.20 9.56 -6.88
N TRP A 93 1.19 9.41 -7.72
CA TRP A 93 1.33 8.86 -9.06
C TRP A 93 0.96 9.90 -10.10
N GLU A 94 1.77 10.00 -11.15
CA GLU A 94 1.48 10.82 -12.32
C GLU A 94 1.44 9.92 -13.56
N VAL A 95 0.34 9.98 -14.31
CA VAL A 95 0.17 9.22 -15.57
C VAL A 95 -0.74 9.98 -16.50
N GLY A 96 -0.36 10.13 -17.77
CA GLY A 96 -1.19 10.77 -18.78
C GLY A 96 -1.52 12.25 -18.53
N GLY A 97 -0.85 12.91 -17.59
CA GLY A 97 -1.20 14.27 -17.12
C GLY A 97 -2.26 14.29 -16.01
N VAL A 98 -2.57 13.14 -15.41
CA VAL A 98 -3.38 13.01 -14.19
C VAL A 98 -2.46 12.75 -13.00
N THR A 99 -2.68 13.46 -11.90
CA THR A 99 -1.99 13.27 -10.63
C THR A 99 -2.93 12.64 -9.60
N LEU A 100 -2.59 11.44 -9.13
CA LEU A 100 -3.32 10.66 -8.13
C LEU A 100 -2.56 10.65 -6.80
N LEU A 101 -3.23 11.05 -5.73
CA LEU A 101 -2.73 10.90 -4.35
C LEU A 101 -3.36 9.66 -3.73
N VAL A 102 -2.55 8.80 -3.13
CA VAL A 102 -3.00 7.49 -2.63
C VAL A 102 -2.66 7.37 -1.15
N ASP A 103 -3.65 7.00 -0.35
CA ASP A 103 -3.53 6.72 1.10
C ASP A 103 -2.60 7.69 1.87
N PRO A 104 -2.86 9.02 1.81
CA PRO A 104 -1.90 10.01 2.29
C PRO A 104 -1.85 10.10 3.82
N ILE A 105 -0.66 9.87 4.37
CA ILE A 105 -0.28 10.13 5.76
C ILE A 105 0.80 11.22 5.72
N LEU A 106 0.40 12.49 5.74
CA LEU A 106 1.28 13.64 5.51
C LEU A 106 1.29 14.64 6.68
N VAL A 107 0.38 14.50 7.64
CA VAL A 107 0.23 15.40 8.78
C VAL A 107 0.29 14.61 10.08
N GLY A 108 1.35 14.86 10.85
CA GLY A 108 1.60 14.17 12.13
C GLY A 108 1.93 12.69 11.96
N ASN A 109 2.02 12.00 13.09
CA ASN A 109 2.31 10.57 13.12
C ASN A 109 1.04 9.73 12.96
N LEU A 110 1.24 8.50 12.49
CA LEU A 110 0.23 7.44 12.49
C LEU A 110 0.14 6.84 13.90
N ASP A 111 -1.02 6.95 14.55
CA ASP A 111 -1.20 6.52 15.95
C ASP A 111 -2.52 5.77 16.24
N PHE A 112 -3.37 5.56 15.23
CA PHE A 112 -4.69 4.92 15.36
C PHE A 112 -5.56 5.55 16.47
N GLY A 113 -5.35 6.83 16.79
CA GLY A 113 -6.01 7.55 17.88
C GLY A 113 -5.58 7.16 19.30
N ILE A 114 -4.58 6.29 19.45
CA ILE A 114 -4.08 5.82 20.75
C ILE A 114 -2.52 5.86 20.77
N PRO A 115 -1.90 7.05 20.90
CA PRO A 115 -0.44 7.23 20.75
C PRO A 115 0.45 6.39 21.67
N TRP A 116 -0.02 6.05 22.87
CA TRP A 116 0.74 5.20 23.78
C TRP A 116 0.79 3.73 23.32
N LEU A 117 -0.22 3.30 22.54
CA LEU A 117 -0.34 1.96 22.01
C LEU A 117 0.49 1.79 20.75
N TYR A 118 0.41 2.77 19.83
CA TYR A 118 1.19 2.84 18.61
C TYR A 118 1.40 4.30 18.22
N ASP A 119 2.62 4.66 17.83
CA ASP A 119 2.97 5.97 17.28
C ASP A 119 4.12 5.77 16.29
N ALA A 120 3.87 6.07 15.02
CA ALA A 120 4.82 5.85 13.93
C ALA A 120 5.03 7.12 13.09
N ALA A 121 6.30 7.53 12.99
CA ALA A 121 6.73 8.66 12.18
C ALA A 121 7.41 8.18 10.89
N LYS A 122 7.37 9.02 9.86
CA LYS A 122 8.18 8.83 8.64
C LYS A 122 9.67 8.87 8.98
N LYS A 123 10.47 8.06 8.27
CA LYS A 123 11.93 8.01 8.47
C LYS A 123 12.62 9.09 7.68
N PHE A 124 12.22 9.27 6.42
CA PHE A 124 12.95 10.10 5.45
C PHE A 124 12.25 11.42 5.14
N LEU A 125 10.92 11.41 4.96
CA LEU A 125 10.11 12.54 4.55
C LEU A 125 9.48 13.29 5.74
N ARG A 126 10.24 13.46 6.82
CA ARG A 126 9.76 14.12 8.06
C ARG A 126 9.36 15.58 7.87
N SER A 127 9.97 16.25 6.89
CA SER A 127 9.68 17.65 6.56
C SER A 127 8.72 17.82 5.39
N PHE A 128 8.29 16.73 4.75
CA PHE A 128 7.35 16.78 3.65
C PHE A 128 5.95 17.14 4.17
N GLN A 129 5.37 18.18 3.62
CA GLN A 129 4.12 18.77 4.09
C GLN A 129 3.08 18.82 2.96
N LEU A 130 1.83 19.08 3.32
CA LEU A 130 0.75 19.28 2.36
C LEU A 130 1.04 20.40 1.35
N SER A 131 1.85 21.41 1.71
CA SER A 131 2.29 22.47 0.80
C SER A 131 3.17 21.97 -0.35
N ASP A 132 3.85 20.85 -0.14
CA ASP A 132 4.85 20.32 -1.08
C ASP A 132 4.19 19.41 -2.13
N LEU A 133 2.92 19.06 -1.95
CA LEU A 133 2.12 18.36 -2.95
C LEU A 133 1.87 19.25 -4.19
N PRO A 134 1.95 18.68 -5.40
CA PRO A 134 1.48 19.36 -6.61
C PRO A 134 -0.05 19.51 -6.59
N GLU A 135 -0.61 19.99 -7.70
CA GLU A 135 -2.06 19.87 -7.91
C GLU A 135 -2.45 18.38 -8.00
N ILE A 136 -3.58 18.04 -7.37
CA ILE A 136 -4.05 16.66 -7.26
C ILE A 136 -5.41 16.59 -7.95
N ASP A 137 -5.55 15.66 -8.91
CA ASP A 137 -6.80 15.45 -9.64
C ASP A 137 -7.72 14.46 -8.92
N CYS A 138 -7.14 13.45 -8.26
CA CYS A 138 -7.89 12.38 -7.62
C CYS A 138 -7.22 11.88 -6.34
N LEU A 139 -8.03 11.69 -5.30
CA LEU A 139 -7.63 10.97 -4.09
C LEU A 139 -8.13 9.52 -4.17
N LEU A 140 -7.23 8.55 -4.05
CA LEU A 140 -7.54 7.14 -3.90
C LEU A 140 -7.33 6.71 -2.45
N ILE A 141 -8.36 6.10 -1.87
CA ILE A 141 -8.31 5.50 -0.53
C ILE A 141 -8.62 4.02 -0.68
N THR A 142 -7.74 3.13 -0.22
CA THR A 142 -7.96 1.67 -0.31
C THR A 142 -8.85 1.15 0.81
N GLN A 143 -8.69 1.69 2.03
CA GLN A 143 -9.37 1.24 3.23
C GLN A 143 -9.68 2.40 4.18
N SER A 144 -10.64 2.19 5.08
CA SER A 144 -11.02 3.18 6.11
C SER A 144 -10.16 3.18 7.37
N LEU A 145 -9.08 2.38 7.46
CA LEU A 145 -8.18 2.38 8.62
C LEU A 145 -7.20 3.56 8.57
N ASP A 146 -6.68 4.00 9.72
CA ASP A 146 -5.90 5.25 9.83
C ASP A 146 -4.58 5.22 9.04
N ASP A 147 -4.02 4.05 8.75
CA ASP A 147 -2.85 3.83 7.90
C ASP A 147 -3.13 3.95 6.39
N HIS A 148 -4.38 4.26 6.03
CA HIS A 148 -4.84 4.56 4.68
C HIS A 148 -5.65 5.86 4.63
N CYS A 149 -6.67 5.95 5.47
CA CYS A 149 -7.63 7.04 5.58
C CYS A 149 -7.29 7.96 6.77
N HIS A 150 -6.10 8.54 6.77
CA HIS A 150 -5.59 9.28 7.92
C HIS A 150 -6.27 10.65 8.10
N LEU A 151 -7.24 10.73 9.02
CA LEU A 151 -8.06 11.94 9.21
C LEU A 151 -7.25 13.22 9.53
N LYS A 152 -6.12 13.11 10.24
CA LYS A 152 -5.24 14.27 10.49
C LYS A 152 -4.68 14.86 9.20
N THR A 153 -4.50 14.03 8.16
CA THR A 153 -4.08 14.47 6.83
C THR A 153 -5.28 14.89 6.00
N LEU A 154 -6.36 14.10 5.99
CA LEU A 154 -7.51 14.32 5.13
C LEU A 154 -8.30 15.59 5.47
N ASN A 155 -8.43 15.95 6.76
CA ASN A 155 -9.13 17.17 7.17
C ASN A 155 -8.50 18.44 6.56
N PRO A 156 -7.21 18.77 6.78
CA PRO A 156 -6.57 19.92 6.14
C PRO A 156 -6.43 19.76 4.62
N LEU A 157 -6.28 18.53 4.09
CA LEU A 157 -6.26 18.29 2.64
C LEU A 157 -7.58 18.72 1.99
N SER A 158 -8.72 18.34 2.60
CA SER A 158 -10.06 18.74 2.11
C SER A 158 -10.30 20.24 2.18
N ALA A 159 -9.71 20.93 3.17
CA ALA A 159 -9.75 22.38 3.25
C ALA A 159 -8.88 23.04 2.17
N LYS A 160 -7.71 22.46 1.85
CA LYS A 160 -6.80 22.94 0.79
C LYS A 160 -7.39 22.72 -0.61
N TYR A 161 -8.04 21.57 -0.83
CA TYR A 161 -8.63 21.19 -2.11
C TYR A 161 -10.13 20.84 -1.93
N PRO A 162 -11.01 21.84 -1.78
CA PRO A 162 -12.43 21.61 -1.48
C PRO A 162 -13.20 20.89 -2.59
N ASN A 163 -12.68 20.93 -3.82
CA ASN A 163 -13.24 20.23 -4.97
C ASN A 163 -12.48 18.93 -5.30
N LEU A 164 -11.53 18.52 -4.45
CA LEU A 164 -10.77 17.29 -4.68
C LEU A 164 -11.74 16.12 -4.70
N ARG A 165 -11.68 15.37 -5.80
CA ARG A 165 -12.57 14.25 -5.98
C ARG A 165 -12.16 13.12 -5.05
N THR A 166 -13.01 12.88 -4.06
CA THR A 166 -12.96 11.69 -3.20
C THR A 166 -14.06 10.74 -3.64
N THR A 167 -13.73 9.64 -4.32
CA THR A 167 -14.71 8.62 -4.72
C THR A 167 -14.24 7.28 -4.21
N TYR A 168 -14.98 6.70 -3.26
CA TYR A 168 -14.86 5.28 -2.99
C TYR A 168 -15.48 4.52 -4.16
N LEU A 169 -14.70 3.65 -4.80
CA LEU A 169 -15.17 2.75 -5.84
C LEU A 169 -15.44 1.39 -5.21
N GLU A 170 -16.66 0.87 -5.38
CA GLU A 170 -16.94 -0.52 -5.01
C GLU A 170 -16.15 -1.47 -5.94
N PRO A 171 -15.76 -2.66 -5.48
CA PRO A 171 -15.06 -3.64 -6.31
C PRO A 171 -15.75 -3.87 -7.67
N GLY A 172 -14.97 -3.79 -8.76
CA GLY A 172 -15.44 -3.90 -10.14
C GLY A 172 -15.97 -2.60 -10.74
N GLN A 173 -16.16 -1.54 -9.95
CA GLN A 173 -16.44 -0.20 -10.48
C GLN A 173 -15.17 0.42 -11.05
N SER A 174 -15.35 1.15 -12.16
CA SER A 174 -14.29 1.94 -12.76
C SER A 174 -14.75 3.37 -13.00
N TYR A 175 -13.77 4.26 -13.08
CA TYR A 175 -13.94 5.67 -13.38
C TYR A 175 -12.85 6.13 -14.35
N VAL A 176 -13.18 7.11 -15.20
CA VAL A 176 -12.22 7.68 -16.18
C VAL A 176 -11.98 9.14 -15.83
N ILE A 177 -10.73 9.47 -15.55
CA ILE A 177 -10.26 10.83 -15.29
C ILE A 177 -9.77 11.40 -16.63
N GLU A 178 -10.35 12.53 -17.06
CA GLU A 178 -9.91 13.24 -18.25
C GLU A 178 -8.99 14.39 -17.82
N ALA A 179 -7.72 14.33 -18.24
CA ALA A 179 -6.74 15.37 -17.96
C ALA A 179 -6.99 16.60 -18.84
N SER A 180 -6.40 17.73 -18.46
CA SER A 180 -6.49 19.00 -19.21
C SER A 180 -5.96 18.92 -20.65
N ASN A 181 -5.06 17.96 -20.92
CA ASN A 181 -4.51 17.68 -22.25
C ASN A 181 -5.40 16.73 -23.10
N GLY A 182 -6.57 16.33 -22.60
CA GLY A 182 -7.53 15.44 -23.27
C GLY A 182 -7.24 13.94 -23.11
N ASN A 183 -6.15 13.57 -22.44
CA ASN A 183 -5.85 12.17 -22.13
C ASN A 183 -6.84 11.62 -21.11
N LYS A 184 -7.09 10.31 -21.19
CA LYS A 184 -8.04 9.60 -20.32
C LYS A 184 -7.34 8.52 -19.54
N VAL A 185 -7.34 8.62 -18.22
CA VAL A 185 -6.79 7.59 -17.31
C VAL A 185 -7.94 6.84 -16.69
N ARG A 186 -7.93 5.51 -16.78
CA ARG A 186 -8.95 4.66 -16.15
C ARG A 186 -8.45 4.18 -14.79
N VAL A 187 -9.29 4.30 -13.78
CA VAL A 187 -9.09 3.71 -12.45
C VAL A 187 -10.19 2.69 -12.19
N GLN A 188 -9.85 1.50 -11.74
CA GLN A 188 -10.80 0.43 -11.39
C GLN A 188 -10.46 -0.14 -10.02
N ALA A 189 -11.46 -0.26 -9.14
CA ALA A 189 -11.29 -0.94 -7.87
C ALA A 189 -11.38 -2.46 -8.04
N THR A 190 -10.53 -3.20 -7.32
CA THR A 190 -10.57 -4.66 -7.23
C THR A 190 -10.93 -5.10 -5.83
N ALA A 191 -11.61 -6.24 -5.70
CA ALA A 191 -11.94 -6.80 -4.40
C ALA A 191 -10.68 -7.22 -3.64
N GLY A 192 -10.51 -6.69 -2.43
CA GLY A 192 -9.53 -7.17 -1.47
C GLY A 192 -10.19 -7.86 -0.25
N PRO A 193 -9.38 -8.26 0.73
CA PRO A 193 -9.80 -8.89 1.98
C PRO A 193 -10.45 -7.92 2.96
N VAL A 194 -11.14 -8.46 3.97
CA VAL A 194 -11.49 -7.71 5.18
C VAL A 194 -10.31 -7.81 6.14
N LEU A 195 -9.47 -6.77 6.21
CA LEU A 195 -8.35 -6.67 7.13
C LEU A 195 -8.75 -5.79 8.31
N GLY A 196 -8.77 -6.35 9.52
CA GLY A 196 -9.26 -5.66 10.71
C GLY A 196 -10.63 -6.18 11.16
N PRO A 197 -11.43 -5.37 11.88
CA PRO A 197 -12.69 -5.82 12.43
C PRO A 197 -13.65 -6.34 11.35
N PRO A 198 -14.36 -7.47 11.58
CA PRO A 198 -15.14 -8.16 10.54
C PRO A 198 -16.35 -7.37 10.00
N TRP A 199 -16.68 -6.24 10.63
CA TRP A 199 -17.73 -5.32 10.19
C TRP A 199 -17.23 -4.17 9.30
N GLN A 200 -15.91 -4.06 9.09
CA GLN A 200 -15.34 -3.08 8.17
C GLN A 200 -15.53 -3.50 6.72
N ARG A 201 -15.55 -2.51 5.82
CA ARG A 201 -15.51 -2.80 4.39
C ARG A 201 -14.19 -3.49 4.03
N PRO A 202 -14.21 -4.39 3.04
CA PRO A 202 -12.99 -4.91 2.48
C PRO A 202 -12.11 -3.78 1.97
N GLU A 203 -10.80 -4.00 2.05
CA GLU A 203 -9.82 -3.16 1.39
C GLU A 203 -9.94 -3.32 -0.13
N ASN A 204 -9.69 -2.23 -0.86
CA ASN A 204 -9.57 -2.25 -2.31
C ASN A 204 -8.11 -2.37 -2.76
N GLY A 205 -7.89 -3.15 -3.81
CA GLY A 205 -6.79 -2.88 -4.73
C GLY A 205 -7.23 -1.93 -5.84
N TYR A 206 -6.29 -1.35 -6.59
CA TYR A 206 -6.60 -0.47 -7.72
C TYR A 206 -5.81 -0.83 -8.97
N LEU A 207 -6.52 -0.96 -10.10
CA LEU A 207 -5.95 -0.95 -11.43
C LEU A 207 -6.00 0.48 -12.00
N VAL A 208 -4.87 0.97 -12.52
CA VAL A 208 -4.77 2.27 -13.18
C VAL A 208 -4.20 2.04 -14.57
N THR A 209 -4.99 2.35 -15.60
CA THR A 209 -4.61 2.16 -17.01
C THR A 209 -4.28 3.50 -17.66
N SER A 210 -3.14 3.55 -18.33
CA SER A 210 -2.63 4.73 -19.03
C SER A 210 -3.46 5.06 -20.29
N PRO A 211 -3.34 6.29 -20.85
CA PRO A 211 -4.25 6.75 -21.91
C PRO A 211 -4.26 5.97 -23.23
N ARG A 212 -3.17 5.28 -23.58
CA ARG A 212 -3.08 4.44 -24.78
C ARG A 212 -3.18 2.95 -24.47
N ASP A 213 -3.61 2.61 -23.25
CA ASP A 213 -3.66 1.23 -22.73
C ASP A 213 -2.31 0.48 -22.85
N GLN A 214 -1.19 1.21 -22.90
CA GLN A 214 0.15 0.66 -23.06
C GLN A 214 0.76 0.17 -21.74
N LEU A 215 0.33 0.74 -20.62
CA LEU A 215 0.74 0.37 -19.27
C LEU A 215 -0.49 0.29 -18.36
N THR A 216 -0.55 -0.78 -17.59
CA THR A 216 -1.47 -0.88 -16.45
C THR A 216 -0.70 -1.10 -15.15
N LEU A 217 -1.01 -0.27 -14.15
CA LEU A 217 -0.51 -0.39 -12.79
C LEU A 217 -1.55 -1.08 -11.92
N TYR A 218 -1.11 -2.04 -11.10
CA TYR A 218 -1.90 -2.60 -10.01
C TYR A 218 -1.29 -2.24 -8.66
N TYR A 219 -2.10 -1.68 -7.76
CA TYR A 219 -1.73 -1.41 -6.39
C TYR A 219 -2.47 -2.34 -5.44
N GLU A 220 -1.69 -3.06 -4.64
CA GLU A 220 -2.15 -3.98 -3.60
C GLU A 220 -1.46 -3.63 -2.28
N PRO A 221 -2.13 -2.90 -1.38
CA PRO A 221 -1.51 -2.33 -0.19
C PRO A 221 -1.01 -3.33 0.85
N HIS A 222 -1.56 -4.55 0.91
CA HIS A 222 -1.25 -5.52 1.96
C HIS A 222 -0.73 -6.86 1.44
N CYS A 223 -0.58 -7.01 0.12
CA CYS A 223 -0.23 -8.27 -0.52
C CYS A 223 -1.21 -9.40 -0.19
N VAL A 224 -2.47 -9.05 0.08
CA VAL A 224 -3.56 -10.01 0.32
C VAL A 224 -4.69 -9.64 -0.60
N TYR A 225 -5.01 -10.51 -1.55
CA TYR A 225 -5.87 -10.16 -2.68
C TYR A 225 -6.86 -11.28 -3.03
N ASN A 226 -7.98 -10.92 -3.65
CA ASN A 226 -8.93 -11.89 -4.15
C ASN A 226 -8.45 -12.51 -5.47
N LYS A 227 -7.83 -13.70 -5.42
CA LYS A 227 -7.28 -14.41 -6.59
C LYS A 227 -8.30 -14.52 -7.74
N SER A 228 -9.53 -14.98 -7.46
CA SER A 228 -10.57 -15.14 -8.48
C SER A 228 -10.97 -13.84 -9.18
N SER A 229 -10.83 -12.70 -8.52
CA SER A 229 -11.12 -11.39 -9.12
C SER A 229 -9.99 -10.92 -10.02
N LEU A 230 -8.74 -11.29 -9.71
CA LEU A 230 -7.55 -10.88 -10.48
C LEU A 230 -7.15 -11.85 -11.59
N GLU A 231 -7.65 -13.09 -11.60
CA GLU A 231 -7.33 -14.11 -12.62
C GLU A 231 -7.59 -13.68 -14.07
N LYS A 232 -8.47 -12.70 -14.28
CA LYS A 232 -8.81 -12.16 -15.60
C LYS A 232 -8.13 -10.82 -15.91
N GLU A 233 -7.46 -10.25 -14.92
CA GLU A 233 -6.82 -8.95 -15.01
C GLU A 233 -5.34 -9.11 -15.40
N LYS A 234 -4.77 -8.04 -15.93
CA LYS A 234 -3.33 -7.95 -16.24
C LYS A 234 -2.81 -6.60 -15.78
N ALA A 235 -1.57 -6.58 -15.30
CA ALA A 235 -0.91 -5.33 -14.95
C ALA A 235 0.60 -5.44 -15.22
N ASP A 236 1.13 -4.49 -15.99
CA ASP A 236 2.55 -4.39 -16.30
C ASP A 236 3.36 -4.02 -15.05
N ILE A 237 2.79 -3.19 -14.18
CA ILE A 237 3.43 -2.68 -12.95
C ILE A 237 2.62 -3.17 -11.75
N VAL A 238 3.28 -3.77 -10.77
CA VAL A 238 2.67 -4.09 -9.46
C VAL A 238 3.38 -3.35 -8.35
N ILE A 239 2.64 -2.54 -7.59
CA ILE A 239 3.08 -1.98 -6.31
C ILE A 239 2.47 -2.82 -5.19
N THR A 240 3.32 -3.44 -4.38
CA THR A 240 2.87 -4.29 -3.25
C THR A 240 3.96 -4.43 -2.18
N PRO A 241 3.61 -4.69 -0.91
CA PRO A 241 4.58 -5.10 0.10
C PRO A 241 5.29 -6.40 -0.29
N VAL A 242 6.59 -6.46 -0.01
CA VAL A 242 7.38 -7.68 -0.24
C VAL A 242 7.96 -8.26 1.06
N ILE A 243 7.91 -7.52 2.16
CA ILE A 243 8.35 -7.96 3.49
C ILE A 243 7.11 -8.11 4.36
N LYS A 244 6.96 -9.26 5.00
CA LYS A 244 5.80 -9.53 5.85
C LYS A 244 5.89 -8.72 7.15
N GLN A 245 4.75 -8.28 7.66
CA GLN A 245 4.61 -7.74 9.01
C GLN A 245 3.67 -8.63 9.81
N LEU A 246 4.15 -9.13 10.94
CA LEU A 246 3.48 -10.16 11.73
C LEU A 246 3.23 -9.65 13.14
N LEU A 247 2.04 -9.94 13.68
CA LEU A 247 1.77 -9.97 15.11
C LEU A 247 1.73 -11.43 15.59
N PRO A 248 1.80 -11.67 16.92
CA PRO A 248 1.59 -13.00 17.46
C PRO A 248 0.28 -13.62 16.94
N ASN A 249 0.38 -14.69 16.14
CA ASN A 249 -0.73 -15.43 15.51
C ASN A 249 -1.54 -14.66 14.44
N PHE A 250 -1.05 -13.53 13.91
CA PHE A 250 -1.77 -12.76 12.90
C PHE A 250 -0.82 -12.11 11.89
N THR A 251 -1.07 -12.29 10.59
CA THR A 251 -0.34 -11.59 9.53
C THR A 251 -1.03 -10.25 9.27
N LEU A 252 -0.33 -9.15 9.54
CA LEU A 252 -0.82 -7.80 9.22
C LEU A 252 -0.62 -7.49 7.73
N VAL A 253 0.56 -7.79 7.23
CA VAL A 253 0.98 -7.50 5.85
C VAL A 253 1.67 -8.75 5.29
N SER A 254 1.21 -9.24 4.14
CA SER A 254 1.84 -10.36 3.42
C SER A 254 3.04 -9.89 2.60
N GLY A 255 3.76 -10.82 1.97
CA GLY A 255 4.93 -10.53 1.16
C GLY A 255 5.65 -11.79 0.72
N GLN A 256 6.90 -11.67 0.29
CA GLN A 256 7.74 -12.79 -0.16
C GLN A 256 7.03 -13.62 -1.24
N GLU A 257 6.70 -14.89 -0.97
CA GLU A 257 6.07 -15.79 -1.92
C GLU A 257 4.71 -15.29 -2.41
N ASP A 258 3.94 -14.60 -1.55
CA ASP A 258 2.64 -14.04 -1.92
C ASP A 258 2.80 -12.92 -2.96
N ALA A 259 3.84 -12.09 -2.83
CA ALA A 259 4.13 -11.01 -3.77
C ALA A 259 4.59 -11.55 -5.14
N VAL A 260 5.37 -12.63 -5.14
CA VAL A 260 5.75 -13.34 -6.37
C VAL A 260 4.53 -13.97 -7.04
N GLN A 261 3.64 -14.59 -6.26
CA GLN A 261 2.38 -15.13 -6.79
C GLN A 261 1.49 -14.04 -7.39
N LEU A 262 1.44 -12.85 -6.79
CA LEU A 262 0.68 -11.72 -7.31
C LEU A 262 1.24 -11.24 -8.65
N ALA A 263 2.54 -10.99 -8.72
CA ALA A 263 3.21 -10.59 -9.95
C ALA A 263 3.02 -11.63 -11.06
N LYS A 264 3.05 -12.92 -10.71
CA LYS A 264 2.85 -14.03 -11.66
C LYS A 264 1.42 -14.11 -12.16
N LEU A 265 0.45 -13.91 -11.27
CA LEU A 265 -0.98 -13.89 -11.61
C LEU A 265 -1.29 -12.77 -12.62
N LEU A 266 -0.73 -11.57 -12.39
CA LEU A 266 -0.96 -10.40 -13.22
C LEU A 266 -0.04 -10.29 -14.44
N GLN A 267 0.89 -11.23 -14.59
CA GLN A 267 1.89 -11.27 -15.67
C GLN A 267 2.75 -10.01 -15.73
N SER A 268 3.17 -9.53 -14.56
CA SER A 268 3.81 -8.23 -14.40
C SER A 268 5.24 -8.21 -14.91
N LYS A 269 5.60 -7.09 -15.55
CA LYS A 269 6.94 -6.79 -16.05
C LYS A 269 7.79 -6.06 -15.01
N PHE A 270 7.14 -5.24 -14.20
CA PHE A 270 7.76 -4.44 -13.16
C PHE A 270 7.10 -4.72 -11.82
N VAL A 271 7.91 -5.01 -10.81
CA VAL A 271 7.47 -5.03 -9.41
C VAL A 271 8.14 -3.88 -8.68
N VAL A 272 7.34 -3.04 -8.04
CA VAL A 272 7.78 -1.88 -7.26
C VAL A 272 7.52 -2.20 -5.79
N PRO A 273 8.53 -2.63 -5.02
CA PRO A 273 8.35 -3.02 -3.63
C PRO A 273 7.94 -1.83 -2.76
N MET A 274 6.87 -1.99 -1.99
CA MET A 274 6.45 -1.05 -0.97
C MET A 274 6.96 -1.47 0.41
N LYS A 275 7.47 -0.53 1.20
CA LYS A 275 7.93 -0.77 2.58
C LYS A 275 7.00 -0.08 3.58
N ASN A 276 5.71 -0.42 3.55
CA ASN A 276 4.69 0.27 4.35
C ASN A 276 4.90 0.19 5.87
N GLY A 277 5.51 -0.89 6.37
CA GLY A 277 5.89 -1.01 7.78
C GLY A 277 7.20 -0.31 8.18
N ASP A 278 7.95 0.26 7.23
CA ASP A 278 9.28 0.85 7.47
C ASP A 278 9.18 2.29 8.01
N LEU A 279 8.56 2.43 9.17
CA LEU A 279 8.36 3.68 9.90
C LEU A 279 9.14 3.67 11.22
N ASP A 280 9.47 4.84 11.75
CA ASP A 280 10.00 4.99 13.10
C ASP A 280 8.86 4.85 14.11
N SER A 281 8.58 3.62 14.50
CA SER A 281 7.46 3.26 15.37
C SER A 281 7.88 3.02 16.82
N LYS A 282 6.99 3.38 17.75
CA LYS A 282 7.10 3.10 19.19
C LYS A 282 5.74 2.75 19.78
N GLY A 283 5.74 2.29 21.02
CA GLY A 283 4.53 1.85 21.74
C GLY A 283 4.44 0.33 21.86
N LEU A 284 3.42 -0.15 22.57
CA LEU A 284 3.24 -1.56 22.86
C LEU A 284 3.06 -2.38 21.57
N LEU A 285 2.22 -1.93 20.63
CA LEU A 285 2.00 -2.67 19.38
C LEU A 285 3.28 -2.74 18.53
N ALA A 286 4.02 -1.63 18.44
CA ALA A 286 5.29 -1.62 17.69
C ALA A 286 6.28 -2.67 18.21
N SER A 287 6.32 -2.90 19.53
CA SER A 287 7.18 -3.92 20.12
C SER A 287 6.76 -5.37 19.84
N LEU A 288 5.52 -5.58 19.40
CA LEU A 288 4.98 -6.91 19.06
C LEU A 288 5.07 -7.22 17.57
N VAL A 289 5.23 -6.21 16.71
CA VAL A 289 5.34 -6.38 15.27
C VAL A 289 6.71 -6.93 14.92
N GLN A 290 6.72 -8.01 14.13
CA GLN A 290 7.93 -8.65 13.62
C GLN A 290 7.94 -8.59 12.10
N SER A 291 9.09 -8.28 11.52
CA SER A 291 9.29 -8.36 10.07
C SER A 291 9.84 -9.73 9.68
N GLU A 292 9.28 -10.33 8.64
CA GLU A 292 9.76 -11.59 8.08
C GLU A 292 10.09 -11.43 6.58
N GLY A 293 11.27 -11.89 6.20
CA GLY A 293 11.80 -11.76 4.85
C GLY A 293 12.65 -10.50 4.64
N THR A 294 13.30 -10.44 3.48
CA THR A 294 14.15 -9.32 3.07
C THR A 294 13.88 -8.95 1.62
N ILE A 295 14.36 -7.78 1.18
CA ILE A 295 14.36 -7.43 -0.25
C ILE A 295 15.18 -8.44 -1.05
N GLN A 296 16.34 -8.89 -0.54
CA GLN A 296 17.20 -9.82 -1.26
C GLN A 296 16.53 -11.20 -1.43
N SER A 297 15.93 -11.75 -0.36
CA SER A 297 15.19 -13.01 -0.47
C SER A 297 14.01 -12.91 -1.42
N PHE A 298 13.31 -11.76 -1.44
CA PHE A 298 12.27 -11.51 -2.44
C PHE A 298 12.82 -11.48 -3.87
N LYS A 299 13.95 -10.80 -4.11
CA LYS A 299 14.63 -10.77 -5.42
C LYS A 299 14.95 -12.18 -5.91
N ASP A 300 15.49 -13.02 -5.02
CA ASP A 300 15.86 -14.40 -5.35
C ASP A 300 14.62 -15.24 -5.70
N LEU A 301 13.52 -15.08 -4.95
CA LEU A 301 12.23 -15.75 -5.21
C LEU A 301 11.63 -15.29 -6.56
N LEU A 302 11.62 -13.98 -6.83
CA LEU A 302 11.07 -13.44 -8.07
C LEU A 302 11.88 -13.91 -9.28
N PHE A 303 13.21 -13.82 -9.23
CA PHE A 303 14.08 -14.24 -10.33
C PHE A 303 13.87 -15.72 -10.71
N LYS A 304 13.60 -16.57 -9.71
CA LYS A 304 13.33 -17.99 -9.95
C LYS A 304 12.01 -18.25 -10.70
N GLU A 305 10.96 -17.47 -10.41
CA GLU A 305 9.61 -17.70 -10.94
C GLU A 305 9.26 -16.82 -12.14
N LEU A 306 9.85 -15.64 -12.24
CA LEU A 306 9.64 -14.60 -13.25
C LEU A 306 10.98 -13.93 -13.60
N PRO A 307 11.89 -14.61 -14.32
CA PRO A 307 13.24 -14.11 -14.59
C PRO A 307 13.27 -12.82 -15.42
N ASP A 308 12.23 -12.56 -16.19
CA ASP A 308 12.10 -11.37 -17.04
C ASP A 308 11.50 -10.16 -16.30
N ALA A 309 10.95 -10.36 -15.10
CA ALA A 309 10.36 -9.29 -14.31
C ALA A 309 11.46 -8.45 -13.63
N GLN A 310 11.36 -7.14 -13.73
CA GLN A 310 12.29 -6.20 -13.13
C GLN A 310 11.78 -5.69 -11.79
N ILE A 311 12.68 -5.61 -10.82
CA ILE A 311 12.39 -5.01 -9.52
C ILE A 311 12.91 -3.57 -9.53
N LEU A 312 12.01 -2.62 -9.29
CA LEU A 312 12.33 -1.20 -9.24
C LEU A 312 12.09 -0.70 -7.82
N GLU A 313 13.17 -0.52 -7.05
CA GLU A 313 13.08 -0.07 -5.66
C GLU A 313 12.88 1.45 -5.61
N PRO A 314 11.75 1.94 -5.08
CA PRO A 314 11.51 3.37 -4.97
C PRO A 314 12.40 3.98 -3.86
N THR A 315 12.90 5.19 -4.10
CA THR A 315 13.50 6.01 -3.04
C THR A 315 12.45 7.01 -2.55
N ALA A 316 12.26 7.12 -1.24
CA ALA A 316 11.24 7.99 -0.66
C ALA A 316 11.41 9.45 -1.15
N GLY A 317 10.32 10.03 -1.67
CA GLY A 317 10.27 11.39 -2.21
C GLY A 317 10.95 11.60 -3.56
N VAL A 318 11.56 10.57 -4.14
CA VAL A 318 12.20 10.64 -5.46
C VAL A 318 11.28 9.96 -6.49
N PRO A 319 10.91 10.65 -7.58
CA PRO A 319 10.09 10.03 -8.61
C PRO A 319 10.82 8.89 -9.33
N LEU A 320 10.14 7.75 -9.45
CA LEU A 320 10.54 6.60 -10.26
C LEU A 320 9.71 6.59 -11.55
N GLU A 321 10.37 6.74 -12.70
CA GLU A 321 9.72 6.68 -14.01
C GLU A 321 9.74 5.26 -14.59
N ILE A 322 8.59 4.83 -15.11
CA ILE A 322 8.42 3.54 -15.78
C ILE A 322 7.75 3.79 -17.13
N HIS A 323 8.44 3.43 -18.20
CA HIS A 323 8.00 3.64 -19.57
C HIS A 323 7.37 2.37 -20.15
N ALA A 324 6.43 2.57 -21.09
CA ALA A 324 5.94 1.49 -21.91
C ALA A 324 7.12 0.83 -22.66
N PRO A 325 7.17 -0.53 -22.73
CA PRO A 325 8.24 -1.26 -23.43
C PRO A 325 8.41 -0.90 -24.90
#